data_AF-A0A1S3TAN9-F1
#
_entry.id   AF-A0A1S3TAN9-F1
#
_cell.length_a   1.000
_cell.length_b   1.000
_cell.length_c   1.000
_cell.angle_alpha   90.00
_cell.angle_beta   90.00
_cell.angle_gamma   90.00
#
_symmetry.space_group_name_H-M   'P 1'
#
loop_
_entity.id
_entity.type
_entity.pdbx_description
1 polymer ?
#
loop_
_entity_poly.entity_id
_entity_poly.type
_entity_poly.pdbx_seq_one_letter_code
_entity_poly.pdbx_strand_id
1 'polypeptide(L)'
;MGLLGTDQGKDFALEADGILRFRGRVCVLDDVEMKRLILEEGHQSHFSVHPGMTKMYQDLKESFWWSEMKMVEGHDAIWVVVDRLTKSAHFLAVSLRMSMVKLAQLYIRETLRLHGVPSSIVSDWDPRFRSRFG
;
A
#
# COMPACT_ATOMS: atom_id res chain seq x y z
N MET A 1 41.50 -11.40 -28.99
CA MET A 1 40.04 -11.61 -28.89
C MET A 1 39.63 -11.24 -27.48
N GLY A 2 39.06 -10.05 -27.29
CA GLY A 2 38.73 -9.51 -25.97
C GLY A 2 37.38 -10.01 -25.45
N LEU A 3 37.35 -10.29 -24.15
CA LEU A 3 36.17 -10.56 -23.32
C LEU A 3 35.27 -9.30 -23.20
N LEU A 4 33.95 -9.49 -23.15
CA LEU A 4 32.92 -8.70 -22.45
C LEU A 4 31.58 -9.42 -22.72
N GLY A 5 30.63 -9.64 -21.82
CA GLY A 5 30.39 -9.22 -20.45
C GLY A 5 28.96 -9.70 -20.14
N THR A 6 28.74 -10.15 -18.91
CA THR A 6 27.48 -10.69 -18.41
C THR A 6 26.31 -9.71 -18.56
N ASP A 7 25.20 -10.14 -19.16
CA ASP A 7 23.91 -9.43 -19.18
C ASP A 7 23.31 -9.43 -17.76
N GLN A 8 23.72 -8.46 -16.95
CA GLN A 8 23.00 -8.07 -15.75
C GLN A 8 22.43 -6.67 -15.97
N GLY A 9 21.11 -6.57 -16.06
CA GLY A 9 20.40 -5.33 -15.80
C GLY A 9 19.59 -4.77 -16.96
N LYS A 10 18.33 -5.20 -17.09
CA LYS A 10 17.28 -4.46 -17.83
C LYS A 10 15.89 -4.67 -17.23
N ASP A 11 15.74 -4.42 -15.92
CA ASP A 11 14.41 -4.35 -15.32
C ASP A 11 13.82 -2.93 -15.39
N PHE A 12 14.67 -1.90 -15.52
CA PHE A 12 14.30 -0.49 -15.64
C PHE A 12 14.65 0.05 -17.02
N ALA A 13 13.75 0.85 -17.60
CA ALA A 13 13.92 1.51 -18.88
C ALA A 13 13.43 2.97 -18.78
N LEU A 14 14.29 3.93 -19.15
CA LEU A 14 13.86 5.31 -19.38
C LEU A 14 13.44 5.44 -20.84
N GLU A 15 12.18 5.76 -21.10
CA GLU A 15 11.67 5.89 -22.46
C GLU A 15 11.84 7.31 -23.02
N ALA A 16 11.61 7.47 -24.33
CA ALA A 16 11.83 8.73 -25.04
C ALA A 16 10.87 9.86 -24.58
N ASP A 17 9.77 9.50 -23.93
CA ASP A 17 8.83 10.43 -23.28
C ASP A 17 9.35 10.97 -21.94
N GLY A 18 10.54 10.54 -21.49
CA GLY A 18 11.12 10.92 -20.22
C GLY A 18 10.56 10.17 -19.02
N ILE A 19 9.71 9.15 -19.25
CA ILE A 19 9.10 8.36 -18.17
C ILE A 19 9.96 7.13 -17.89
N LEU A 20 10.33 6.96 -16.63
CA LEU A 20 10.98 5.75 -16.16
C LEU A 20 9.94 4.64 -16.03
N ARG A 21 10.21 3.47 -16.59
CA ARG A 21 9.35 2.28 -16.48
C ARG A 21 10.10 1.08 -15.93
N PHE A 22 9.44 0.28 -15.10
CA PHE A 22 9.93 -1.00 -14.59
C PHE A 22 9.05 -2.12 -15.13
N ARG A 23 9.60 -2.98 -15.97
CA ARG A 23 8.85 -4.06 -16.67
C ARG A 23 7.57 -3.55 -17.35
N GLY A 24 7.66 -2.41 -18.03
CA GLY A 24 6.52 -1.78 -18.74
C GLY A 24 5.58 -0.94 -17.88
N ARG A 25 5.78 -0.87 -16.55
CA ARG A 25 4.96 -0.07 -15.63
C ARG A 25 5.59 1.27 -15.33
N VAL A 26 4.79 2.32 -15.20
CA VAL A 26 5.26 3.68 -14.89
C VAL A 26 5.85 3.72 -13.48
N CYS A 27 7.12 4.10 -13.37
CA CYS A 27 7.78 4.29 -12.09
C CYS A 27 7.31 5.59 -11.45
N VAL A 28 6.71 5.51 -10.28
CA VAL A 28 6.42 6.67 -9.43
C VAL A 28 7.65 6.89 -8.54
N LEU A 29 8.21 8.09 -8.62
CA LEU A 29 9.34 8.49 -7.79
C LEU A 29 8.93 8.52 -6.31
N ASP A 30 9.90 8.65 -5.40
CA ASP A 30 9.65 8.70 -3.96
C ASP A 30 9.04 10.04 -3.52
N ASP A 31 7.86 10.33 -4.05
CA ASP A 31 7.06 11.52 -3.81
C ASP A 31 5.71 11.10 -3.24
N VAL A 32 5.47 11.51 -2.00
CA VAL A 32 4.27 11.15 -1.22
C VAL A 32 3.01 11.75 -1.84
N GLU A 33 3.06 12.96 -2.37
CA GLU A 33 1.90 13.60 -3.00
C GLU A 33 1.57 12.94 -4.33
N MET A 34 2.58 12.56 -5.11
CA MET A 34 2.36 11.85 -6.37
C MET A 34 1.70 10.48 -6.14
N LYS A 35 2.17 9.71 -5.14
CA LYS A 35 1.56 8.43 -4.75
C LYS A 35 0.13 8.63 -4.23
N ARG A 36 -0.11 9.66 -3.43
CA ARG A 36 -1.44 10.00 -2.89
C ARG A 36 -2.43 10.34 -4.00
N LEU A 37 -2.03 11.19 -4.96
CA LEU A 37 -2.86 11.58 -6.09
C LEU A 37 -3.22 10.39 -6.99
N ILE A 38 -2.27 9.48 -7.25
CA ILE A 38 -2.54 8.26 -8.03
C ILE A 38 -3.58 7.36 -7.34
N LEU A 39 -3.50 7.21 -6.02
CA LEU A 39 -4.45 6.43 -5.23
C LEU A 39 -5.83 7.11 -5.18
N GLU A 40 -5.88 8.42 -5.02
CA GLU A 40 -7.11 9.22 -4.98
C GLU A 40 -7.82 9.21 -6.34
N GLU A 41 -7.10 9.43 -7.43
CA GLU A 41 -7.63 9.38 -8.79
C GLU A 41 -8.08 7.96 -9.16
N GLY A 42 -7.33 6.93 -8.74
CA GLY A 42 -7.74 5.54 -8.88
C GLY A 42 -9.08 5.25 -8.20
N HIS A 43 -9.33 5.86 -7.04
CA HIS A 43 -10.58 5.73 -6.30
C HIS A 43 -11.75 6.53 -6.89
N GLN A 44 -11.48 7.63 -7.61
CA GLN A 44 -12.51 8.47 -8.22
C GLN A 44 -12.84 8.09 -9.67
N SER A 45 -11.92 7.43 -10.36
CA SER A 45 -12.05 7.10 -11.78
C SER A 45 -12.76 5.75 -12.05
N HIS A 46 -12.89 5.40 -13.33
CA HIS A 46 -13.52 4.17 -13.83
C HIS A 46 -12.80 2.86 -13.42
N PHE A 47 -11.64 2.93 -12.74
CA PHE A 47 -11.11 1.79 -11.96
C PHE A 47 -12.05 1.39 -10.79
N SER A 48 -13.02 2.26 -10.48
CA SER A 48 -14.04 2.10 -9.45
C SER A 48 -15.39 1.63 -9.99
N VAL A 49 -15.46 1.10 -11.21
CA VAL A 49 -16.67 0.40 -11.69
C VAL A 49 -16.76 -0.94 -10.95
N HIS A 50 -17.29 -0.84 -9.73
CA HIS A 50 -17.46 -1.82 -8.66
C HIS A 50 -16.99 -3.26 -8.95
N PRO A 51 -15.88 -3.67 -8.30
CA PRO A 51 -15.92 -4.74 -7.32
C PRO A 51 -14.80 -4.63 -6.24
N GLY A 52 -15.12 -4.15 -5.03
CA GLY A 52 -14.23 -4.22 -3.86
C GLY A 52 -12.89 -3.44 -3.92
N MET A 53 -12.39 -2.99 -2.77
CA MET A 53 -11.13 -2.23 -2.67
C MET A 53 -9.90 -2.96 -3.21
N THR A 54 -9.99 -4.29 -3.32
CA THR A 54 -8.96 -5.15 -3.88
C THR A 54 -8.74 -4.91 -5.38
N LYS A 55 -9.78 -4.62 -6.17
CA LYS A 55 -9.63 -4.52 -7.63
C LYS A 55 -8.87 -3.26 -8.07
N MET A 56 -9.21 -2.11 -7.51
CA MET A 56 -8.52 -0.84 -7.80
C MET A 56 -7.00 -0.95 -7.60
N TYR A 57 -6.57 -1.61 -6.52
CA TYR A 57 -5.15 -1.80 -6.25
C TYR A 57 -4.47 -2.76 -7.22
N GLN A 58 -5.18 -3.78 -7.72
CA GLN A 58 -4.65 -4.67 -8.77
C GLN A 58 -4.50 -3.92 -10.09
N ASP A 59 -5.51 -3.14 -10.48
CA ASP A 59 -5.48 -2.37 -11.73
C ASP A 59 -4.35 -1.30 -11.69
N LEU A 60 -4.15 -0.65 -10.54
CA LEU A 60 -3.02 0.26 -10.33
C LEU A 60 -1.67 -0.46 -10.41
N LYS A 61 -1.56 -1.71 -9.89
CA LYS A 61 -0.34 -2.52 -9.97
C LYS A 61 0.02 -2.99 -11.38
N GLU A 62 -0.95 -3.04 -12.27
CA GLU A 62 -0.74 -3.34 -13.69
C GLU A 62 -0.13 -2.15 -14.43
N SER A 63 -0.43 -0.92 -14.00
CA SER A 63 -0.04 0.30 -14.71
C SER A 63 1.15 1.03 -14.06
N PHE A 64 1.24 1.02 -12.74
CA PHE A 64 2.22 1.76 -11.96
C PHE A 64 3.15 0.84 -11.17
N TRP A 65 4.33 1.37 -10.84
CA TRP A 65 5.32 0.73 -10.01
C TRP A 65 6.00 1.76 -9.11
N TRP A 66 6.11 1.48 -7.81
CA TRP A 66 7.07 2.14 -6.93
C TRP A 66 7.60 1.11 -5.93
N SER A 67 8.71 1.42 -5.27
CA SER A 67 9.40 0.51 -4.34
C SER A 67 8.46 -0.03 -3.25
N GLU A 68 7.46 0.76 -2.83
CA GLU A 68 6.47 0.38 -1.82
C GLU A 68 5.20 -0.30 -2.40
N MET A 69 5.06 -0.43 -3.73
CA MET A 69 4.02 -1.31 -4.32
C MET A 69 4.35 -2.78 -4.21
N LYS A 70 5.63 -3.09 -3.97
CA LYS A 70 5.96 -4.41 -3.45
C LYS A 70 5.19 -4.54 -2.15
N MET A 71 4.43 -5.63 -2.02
CA MET A 71 4.33 -6.34 -0.74
C MET A 71 5.76 -6.34 -0.17
N VAL A 72 6.10 -5.37 0.68
CA VAL A 72 7.45 -5.16 1.21
C VAL A 72 7.82 -6.51 1.80
N GLU A 73 8.86 -7.20 1.31
CA GLU A 73 9.13 -8.61 1.62
C GLU A 73 8.66 -8.97 3.04
N GLY A 74 7.53 -9.67 3.14
CA GLY A 74 6.86 -9.97 4.41
C GLY A 74 5.49 -9.33 4.66
N HIS A 75 5.07 -8.27 3.97
CA HIS A 75 3.77 -7.62 4.12
C HIS A 75 2.83 -8.08 3.03
N ASP A 76 1.75 -8.77 3.38
CA ASP A 76 0.82 -9.43 2.46
C ASP A 76 -0.64 -8.93 2.58
N ALA A 77 -0.87 -7.82 3.32
CA ALA A 77 -2.17 -7.18 3.45
C ALA A 77 -2.06 -5.65 3.67
N ILE A 78 -3.15 -4.93 3.42
CA ILE A 78 -3.30 -3.51 3.80
C ILE A 78 -4.29 -3.45 4.97
N TRP A 79 -3.86 -2.90 6.10
CA TRP A 79 -4.74 -2.59 7.21
C TRP A 79 -5.20 -1.13 7.09
N VAL A 80 -6.52 -0.96 6.99
CA VAL A 80 -7.14 0.35 6.87
C VAL A 80 -7.72 0.75 8.23
N VAL A 81 -7.28 1.89 8.74
CA VAL A 81 -7.79 2.47 9.98
C VAL A 81 -8.46 3.78 9.67
N VAL A 82 -9.77 3.85 9.94
CA VAL A 82 -10.58 5.04 9.66
C VAL A 82 -10.89 5.75 10.97
N ASP A 83 -10.47 7.01 11.09
CA ASP A 83 -10.92 7.87 12.16
C ASP A 83 -12.21 8.61 11.76
N ARG A 84 -13.28 8.36 12.52
CA ARG A 84 -14.59 8.96 12.24
C ARG A 84 -14.66 10.43 12.61
N LEU A 85 -13.81 10.91 13.53
CA LEU A 85 -13.80 12.30 13.99
C LEU A 85 -13.14 13.20 12.94
N THR A 86 -11.91 12.89 12.56
CA THR A 86 -11.16 13.66 11.56
C THR A 86 -11.53 13.32 10.11
N LYS A 87 -12.31 12.25 9.89
CA LYS A 87 -12.63 11.70 8.56
C LYS A 87 -11.38 11.23 7.78
N SER A 88 -10.27 11.01 8.47
CA SER A 88 -9.04 10.51 7.87
C SER A 88 -9.02 8.98 7.80
N ALA A 89 -8.33 8.44 6.79
CA ALA A 89 -8.06 7.01 6.64
C ALA A 89 -6.55 6.79 6.55
N HIS A 90 -6.04 5.83 7.34
CA HIS A 90 -4.65 5.40 7.36
C HIS A 90 -4.54 4.06 6.67
N PHE A 91 -3.68 3.97 5.64
CA PHE A 91 -3.44 2.76 4.88
C PHE A 91 -2.07 2.19 5.27
N LEU A 92 -2.06 1.10 6.02
CA LEU A 92 -0.84 0.52 6.58
C LEU A 92 -0.55 -0.81 5.91
N ALA A 93 0.61 -0.94 5.25
CA ALA A 93 1.07 -2.25 4.78
C ALA A 93 1.39 -3.14 6.00
N VAL A 94 0.77 -4.31 6.10
CA VAL A 94 0.93 -5.26 7.21
C VAL A 94 1.16 -6.68 6.68
N SER A 95 1.67 -7.55 7.55
CA SER A 95 1.66 -9.00 7.32
C SER A 95 0.48 -9.63 8.05
N LEU A 96 -0.25 -10.54 7.41
CA LEU A 96 -1.19 -11.45 8.06
C LEU A 96 -0.50 -12.31 9.11
N ARG A 97 0.82 -12.53 8.99
CA ARG A 97 1.65 -13.23 9.97
C ARG A 97 2.14 -12.34 11.13
N MET A 98 1.84 -11.04 11.11
CA MET A 98 2.23 -10.11 12.17
C MET A 98 1.50 -10.47 13.48
N SER A 99 2.22 -10.45 14.60
CA SER A 99 1.62 -10.68 15.92
C SER A 99 0.73 -9.50 16.33
N MET A 100 -0.23 -9.77 17.22
CA MET A 100 -1.14 -8.73 17.73
C MET A 100 -0.41 -7.57 18.41
N VAL A 101 0.67 -7.90 19.12
CA VAL A 101 1.49 -6.90 19.82
C VAL A 101 2.13 -5.94 18.82
N LYS A 102 2.68 -6.45 17.71
CA LYS A 102 3.26 -5.60 16.65
C LYS A 102 2.19 -4.78 15.94
N LEU A 103 1.02 -5.36 15.69
CA LEU A 103 -0.10 -4.67 15.07
C LEU A 103 -0.64 -3.53 15.97
N ALA A 104 -0.76 -3.78 17.28
CA ALA A 104 -1.16 -2.77 18.27
C ALA A 104 -0.10 -1.65 18.40
N GLN A 105 1.19 -1.99 18.39
CA GLN A 105 2.26 -1.00 18.38
C GLN A 105 2.17 -0.10 17.14
N LEU A 106 1.91 -0.69 15.97
CA LEU A 106 1.73 0.05 14.72
C LEU A 106 0.52 0.99 14.82
N TYR A 107 -0.62 0.51 15.35
CA TYR A 107 -1.81 1.34 15.58
C TYR A 107 -1.55 2.53 16.51
N ILE A 108 -0.84 2.30 17.62
CA ILE A 108 -0.48 3.35 18.55
C ILE A 108 0.38 4.42 17.86
N ARG A 109 1.39 3.97 17.11
CA ARG A 109 2.37 4.85 16.46
C ARG A 109 1.77 5.67 15.32
N GLU A 110 0.98 5.03 14.47
CA GLU A 110 0.48 5.65 13.23
C GLU A 110 -0.88 6.34 13.44
N THR A 111 -1.74 5.81 14.32
CA THR A 111 -3.09 6.35 14.51
C THR A 111 -3.25 7.04 15.86
N LEU A 112 -3.07 6.34 16.99
CA LEU A 112 -3.39 6.92 18.30
C LEU A 112 -2.54 8.15 18.64
N ARG A 113 -1.26 8.15 18.23
CA ARG A 113 -0.38 9.30 18.41
C ARG A 113 -0.91 10.56 17.74
N LEU A 114 -1.60 10.43 16.61
CA LEU A 114 -2.11 11.57 15.83
C LEU A 114 -3.51 12.00 16.28
N HIS A 115 -4.38 11.03 16.60
CA HIS A 115 -5.82 11.28 16.83
C HIS A 115 -6.25 11.16 18.28
N GLY A 116 -5.36 10.70 19.17
CA GLY A 116 -5.68 10.37 20.55
C GLY A 116 -6.37 9.02 20.71
N VAL A 117 -6.80 8.72 21.93
CA VAL A 117 -7.42 7.44 22.29
C VAL A 117 -8.90 7.44 21.87
N PRO A 118 -9.36 6.49 21.05
CA PRO A 118 -10.76 6.42 20.66
C PRO A 118 -11.63 5.98 21.83
N SER A 119 -12.86 6.48 21.87
CA SER A 119 -13.88 5.98 22.80
C SER A 119 -14.37 4.57 22.44
N SER A 120 -14.26 4.17 21.17
CA SER A 120 -14.59 2.82 20.69
C SER A 120 -13.86 2.46 19.41
N ILE A 121 -13.57 1.17 19.25
CA ILE A 121 -12.98 0.59 18.03
C ILE A 121 -13.97 -0.44 17.50
N VAL A 122 -14.25 -0.37 16.19
CA VAL A 122 -15.02 -1.37 15.46
C VAL A 122 -14.07 -2.02 14.46
N SER A 123 -13.86 -3.32 14.59
CA SER A 123 -13.06 -4.13 13.66
C SER A 123 -13.98 -5.05 12.86
N ASP A 124 -13.41 -5.68 11.83
CA ASP A 124 -14.04 -6.79 11.14
C ASP A 124 -13.98 -8.09 11.97
N TRP A 125 -14.39 -9.20 11.36
CA TRP A 125 -14.39 -10.54 11.95
C TRP A 125 -13.03 -11.25 11.86
N ASP A 126 -11.94 -10.54 11.58
CA ASP A 126 -10.61 -11.15 11.59
C ASP A 126 -10.36 -11.81 12.96
N PRO A 127 -9.99 -13.11 13.01
CA PRO A 127 -9.70 -13.82 14.25
C PRO A 127 -8.73 -13.11 15.19
N ARG A 128 -7.88 -12.25 14.64
CA ARG A 128 -6.92 -11.40 15.34
C ARG A 128 -7.57 -10.34 16.23
N PHE A 129 -8.71 -9.80 15.83
CA PHE A 129 -9.44 -8.76 16.57
C PHE A 129 -10.62 -9.31 17.36
N ARG A 130 -10.91 -10.61 17.24
CA ARG A 130 -11.90 -11.26 18.10
C ARG A 130 -11.34 -11.37 19.52
N SER A 131 -12.05 -10.74 20.45
CA SER A 131 -11.71 -10.82 21.86
C SER A 131 -11.81 -12.27 22.36
N ARG A 132 -10.99 -12.64 23.36
CA ARG A 132 -11.13 -13.89 24.13
C ARG A 132 -12.23 -13.81 25.21
N PHE A 133 -12.91 -12.68 25.32
CA PHE A 133 -14.04 -12.49 26.21
C PHE A 133 -15.31 -12.95 25.49
N GLY A 134 -15.49 -14.27 25.46
CA GLY A 134 -16.77 -14.91 25.23
C GLY A 134 -17.31 -15.44 26.55
#